data_AF-A0A7C3WJE3-F1
#
_entry.id   AF-A0A7C3WJE3-F1
#
_cell.length_a   1.000
_cell.length_b   1.000
_cell.length_c   1.000
_cell.angle_alpha   90.00
_cell.angle_beta   90.00
_cell.angle_gamma   90.00
#
_symmetry.space_group_name_H-M   'P 1'
#
loop_
_entity.id
_entity.type
_entity.pdbx_description
1 polymer ?
#
loop_
_entity_poly.entity_id
_entity_poly.type
_entity_poly.pdbx_seq_one_letter_code
_entity_poly.pdbx_strand_id
1 'polypeptide(L)'
;ITLLVQTGQIAYSHKALNLGALLVGGAIFGVGWAITGFCPGTAVGALAEGRWHALFAILGMLIGAALFAEIYPALQSTVLAWKDFGKVGLPELIGISPWMVAALFALVSFLAFYLFEKLGV
;
A
#
# COMPACT_ATOMS: atom_id res chain seq x y z
N ILE A 1 0.94 -15.45 -6.04
CA ILE A 1 0.52 -15.57 -4.61
C ILE A 1 -0.71 -16.47 -4.48
N THR A 2 -1.74 -16.31 -5.33
CA THR A 2 -2.92 -17.21 -5.42
C THR A 2 -2.60 -18.70 -5.46
N LEU A 3 -1.65 -19.13 -6.30
CA LEU A 3 -1.22 -20.53 -6.37
C LEU A 3 -0.61 -21.05 -5.05
N LEU A 4 0.21 -20.24 -4.38
CA LEU A 4 0.87 -20.59 -3.12
C LEU A 4 -0.11 -20.67 -1.94
N VAL A 5 -1.20 -19.90 -2.01
CA VAL A 5 -2.31 -20.01 -1.05
C VAL A 5 -3.11 -21.28 -1.31
N GLN A 6 -3.35 -21.63 -2.58
CA GLN A 6 -4.04 -22.87 -2.94
C GLN A 6 -3.24 -24.13 -2.55
N THR A 7 -1.90 -24.07 -2.55
CA THR A 7 -1.02 -25.16 -2.08
C THR A 7 -0.84 -25.19 -0.56
N GLY A 8 -1.53 -24.31 0.18
CA GLY A 8 -1.52 -24.28 1.65
C GLY A 8 -0.22 -23.78 2.29
N GLN A 9 0.71 -23.25 1.50
CA GLN A 9 2.01 -22.78 2.01
C GLN A 9 1.92 -21.41 2.67
N ILE A 10 0.90 -20.60 2.31
CA ILE A 10 0.68 -19.27 2.87
C ILE A 10 -0.81 -18.97 3.01
N ALA A 11 -1.19 -18.19 4.02
CA ALA A 11 -2.55 -17.69 4.20
C ALA A 11 -2.64 -16.22 3.79
N TYR A 12 -3.75 -15.82 3.18
CA TYR A 12 -4.00 -14.40 2.91
C TYR A 12 -4.22 -13.63 4.22
N SER A 13 -3.25 -12.80 4.59
CA SER A 13 -3.40 -11.86 5.70
C SER A 13 -3.80 -10.49 5.16
N HIS A 14 -5.09 -10.35 4.81
CA HIS A 14 -5.64 -9.05 4.43
C HIS A 14 -5.77 -8.17 5.67
N LYS A 15 -5.28 -6.93 5.57
CA LYS A 15 -5.50 -5.90 6.60
C LYS A 15 -6.97 -5.46 6.54
N ALA A 16 -7.58 -5.25 7.71
CA ALA A 16 -8.96 -4.77 7.77
C ALA A 16 -9.06 -3.37 7.15
N LEU A 17 -10.13 -3.16 6.38
CA LEU A 17 -10.43 -1.90 5.72
C LEU A 17 -11.05 -0.93 6.73
N ASN A 18 -10.17 -0.21 7.42
CA ASN A 18 -10.55 0.86 8.33
C ASN A 18 -10.50 2.21 7.60
N LEU A 19 -11.65 2.82 7.33
CA LEU A 19 -11.71 4.04 6.52
C LEU A 19 -10.96 5.23 7.14
N GLY A 20 -11.01 5.38 8.47
CA GLY A 20 -10.32 6.48 9.14
C GLY A 20 -8.80 6.36 9.01
N ALA A 21 -8.27 5.15 9.22
CA ALA A 21 -6.86 4.87 9.03
C ALA A 21 -6.42 5.04 7.57
N LEU A 22 -7.25 4.64 6.60
CA LEU A 22 -6.93 4.77 5.17
C LEU A 22 -6.94 6.24 4.72
N LEU A 23 -7.96 7.00 5.06
CA LEU A 23 -8.10 8.38 4.61
C LEU A 23 -7.06 9.29 5.27
N VAL A 24 -6.98 9.25 6.60
CA VAL A 24 -6.08 10.14 7.36
C VAL A 24 -4.63 9.66 7.22
N GLY A 25 -4.38 8.36 7.44
CA GLY A 25 -3.04 7.79 7.32
C GLY A 25 -2.52 7.83 5.88
N GLY A 26 -3.38 7.52 4.90
CA GLY A 26 -3.03 7.59 3.48
C GLY A 26 -2.75 9.01 3.01
N ALA A 27 -3.52 10.01 3.46
CA ALA A 27 -3.26 11.40 3.13
C ALA A 27 -1.93 11.90 3.72
N ILE A 28 -1.67 11.64 5.00
CA ILE A 28 -0.40 12.04 5.65
C ILE A 28 0.79 11.34 4.98
N PHE A 29 0.67 10.05 4.70
CA PHE A 29 1.71 9.29 3.98
C PHE A 29 1.93 9.85 2.57
N GLY A 30 0.86 10.17 1.84
CA GLY A 30 0.92 10.76 0.51
C GLY A 30 1.61 12.12 0.49
N VAL A 31 1.32 12.98 1.47
CA VAL A 31 2.00 14.29 1.62
C VAL A 31 3.48 14.10 1.96
N GLY A 32 3.80 13.19 2.88
CA GLY A 32 5.19 12.88 3.22
C GLY A 32 5.99 12.35 2.03
N TRP A 33 5.36 11.50 1.21
CA TRP A 33 5.94 11.04 -0.05
C TRP A 33 6.12 12.22 -1.02
N ALA A 34 5.08 13.01 -1.30
CA ALA A 34 5.19 14.16 -2.21
C ALA A 34 6.32 15.15 -1.86
N ILE A 35 6.62 15.34 -0.56
CA ILE A 35 7.70 16.22 -0.10
C ILE A 35 9.07 15.56 -0.22
N THR A 36 9.20 14.29 0.17
CA THR A 36 10.52 13.65 0.37
C THR A 36 11.15 13.13 -0.89
N GLY A 37 10.41 12.90 -1.98
CA GLY A 37 11.06 12.36 -3.19
C GLY A 37 11.35 10.85 -3.09
N PHE A 38 11.06 10.19 -1.96
CA PHE A 38 11.30 8.77 -1.76
C PHE A 38 10.10 8.03 -1.15
N CYS A 39 9.77 6.87 -1.74
CA CYS A 39 8.97 5.86 -1.07
C CYS A 39 9.89 4.95 -0.21
N PRO A 40 9.37 4.24 0.80
CA PRO A 40 10.19 3.49 1.76
C PRO A 40 11.15 2.48 1.10
N GLY A 41 10.73 1.81 0.02
CA GLY A 41 11.62 0.89 -0.72
C GLY A 41 12.72 1.61 -1.49
N THR A 42 12.38 2.70 -2.19
CA THR A 42 13.37 3.50 -2.93
C THR A 42 14.34 4.24 -2.03
N ALA A 43 13.94 4.61 -0.80
CA ALA A 43 14.82 5.26 0.16
C ALA A 43 15.97 4.32 0.56
N VAL A 44 15.65 3.06 0.85
CA VAL A 44 16.66 2.04 1.19
C VAL A 44 17.55 1.72 -0.02
N GLY A 45 16.96 1.61 -1.22
CA GLY A 45 17.73 1.41 -2.46
C GLY A 45 18.70 2.57 -2.74
N ALA A 46 18.23 3.82 -2.63
CA ALA A 46 19.05 5.01 -2.84
C ALA A 46 20.19 5.14 -1.81
N LEU A 47 19.95 4.72 -0.56
CA LEU A 47 21.01 4.65 0.44
C LEU A 47 22.07 3.59 0.06
N ALA A 48 21.66 2.43 -0.46
CA ALA A 48 22.57 1.39 -0.93
C ALA A 48 23.39 1.84 -2.17
N GLU A 49 22.84 2.74 -2.99
CA GLU A 49 23.55 3.40 -4.10
C GLU A 49 24.55 4.48 -3.63
N GLY A 50 24.63 4.76 -2.31
CA GLY A 50 25.54 5.75 -1.74
C GLY A 50 24.97 7.17 -1.65
N ARG A 51 23.67 7.35 -1.90
CA ARG A 51 23.01 8.67 -1.81
C ARG A 51 22.68 8.98 -0.35
N TRP A 52 23.59 9.66 0.34
CA TRP A 52 23.46 10.05 1.75
C TRP A 52 22.19 10.85 2.08
N HIS A 53 21.63 11.59 1.12
CA HIS A 53 20.38 12.33 1.33
C HIS A 53 19.19 11.42 1.67
N ALA A 54 19.20 10.16 1.22
CA ALA A 54 18.14 9.20 1.53
C ALA A 54 18.11 8.83 3.03
N LEU A 55 19.23 8.99 3.74
CA LEU A 55 19.30 8.71 5.17
C LEU A 55 18.36 9.61 5.99
N PHE A 56 18.25 10.89 5.63
CA PHE A 56 17.33 11.82 6.30
C PHE A 56 15.86 11.41 6.10
N ALA A 57 15.51 10.92 4.90
CA ALA A 57 14.18 10.40 4.63
C ALA A 57 13.90 9.14 5.48
N ILE A 58 14.86 8.22 5.57
CA ILE A 58 14.74 7.01 6.39
C ILE A 58 14.58 7.36 7.88
N LEU A 59 15.40 8.27 8.41
CA LEU A 59 15.28 8.72 9.80
C LEU A 59 13.92 9.37 10.07
N GLY A 60 13.43 10.21 9.15
CA GLY A 60 12.10 10.79 9.24
C GLY A 60 10.99 9.72 9.28
N MET A 61 11.09 8.68 8.46
CA MET A 61 10.16 7.55 8.47
C MET A 61 10.21 6.78 9.80
N LEU A 62 11.40 6.52 10.34
CA LEU A 62 11.58 5.81 11.61
C LEU A 62 11.00 6.60 12.79
N ILE A 63 11.28 7.91 12.86
CA ILE A 63 10.74 8.80 13.90
C ILE A 63 9.21 8.89 13.78
N GLY A 64 8.70 9.04 12.55
CA GLY A 64 7.25 9.04 12.31
C GLY A 64 6.57 7.74 12.73
N ALA A 65 7.20 6.59 12.48
CA ALA A 65 6.70 5.29 12.90
C ALA A 65 6.75 5.11 14.43
N ALA A 66 7.81 5.56 15.09
CA ALA A 66 7.92 5.53 16.55
C ALA A 66 6.84 6.42 17.20
N LEU A 67 6.67 7.64 16.69
CA LEU A 67 5.64 8.55 17.18
C LEU A 67 4.24 7.98 16.95
N PHE A 68 4.00 7.37 15.78
CA PHE A 68 2.74 6.69 15.51
C PHE A 68 2.49 5.55 16.49
N ALA A 69 3.50 4.75 16.85
CA ALA A 69 3.35 3.65 17.81
C ALA A 69 2.91 4.14 19.21
N GLU A 70 3.45 5.27 19.68
CA GLU A 70 3.07 5.87 20.96
C GLU A 70 1.66 6.49 20.93
N ILE A 71 1.26 7.10 19.81
CA ILE A 71 -0.07 7.73 19.66
C ILE A 71 -1.14 6.69 19.27
N TYR A 72 -0.74 5.53 18.77
CA TYR A 72 -1.64 4.44 18.39
C TYR A 72 -2.74 4.09 19.42
N PRO A 73 -2.45 3.94 20.73
CA PRO A 73 -3.48 3.71 21.74
C PRO A 73 -4.53 4.83 21.84
N ALA A 74 -4.15 6.09 21.57
CA ALA A 74 -5.09 7.22 21.52
C ALA A 74 -5.83 7.30 20.18
N LEU A 75 -5.22 6.81 19.09
CA LEU A 75 -5.83 6.76 17.77
C LEU A 75 -6.87 5.63 17.65
N GLN A 76 -6.74 4.56 18.43
CA GLN A 76 -7.70 3.46 18.51
C GLN A 76 -9.10 3.91 18.90
N SER A 77 -9.22 4.90 19.79
CA SER A 77 -10.51 5.39 20.29
C SER A 77 -11.18 6.46 19.42
N THR A 78 -10.49 6.99 18.41
CA THR A 78 -10.94 8.14 17.61
C THR A 78 -11.01 7.83 16.12
N VAL A 79 -9.86 7.77 15.45
CA VAL A 79 -9.75 7.62 13.99
C VAL A 79 -9.95 6.17 13.55
N LEU A 80 -9.46 5.21 14.33
CA LEU A 80 -9.65 3.78 14.07
C LEU A 80 -11.03 3.27 14.53
N ALA A 81 -11.79 4.07 15.28
CA ALA A 81 -13.19 3.75 15.62
C ALA A 81 -14.16 4.05 14.46
N TRP A 82 -13.71 4.74 13.41
CA TRP A 82 -14.51 5.00 12.23
C TRP A 82 -14.69 3.72 11.41
N LYS A 83 -15.96 3.42 11.09
CA LYS A 83 -16.49 2.26 10.36
C LYS A 83 -15.42 1.32 9.79
N ASP A 84 -15.17 0.25 10.51
CA ASP A 84 -14.29 -0.83 10.08
C ASP A 84 -15.10 -1.79 9.18
N PHE A 85 -14.74 -1.86 7.91
CA PHE A 85 -15.40 -2.77 6.97
C PHE A 85 -14.85 -4.19 7.10
N GLY A 86 -13.86 -4.44 7.97
CA GLY A 86 -13.28 -5.76 8.18
C GLY A 86 -12.32 -6.16 7.06
N LYS A 87 -11.89 -7.43 7.06
CA LYS A 87 -10.95 -7.99 6.07
C LYS A 87 -11.68 -8.31 4.77
N VAL A 88 -11.99 -7.26 4.02
CA VAL A 88 -12.77 -7.39 2.80
C VAL A 88 -11.86 -7.19 1.60
N GLY A 89 -11.63 -8.24 0.83
CA GLY A 89 -10.93 -8.17 -0.45
C GLY A 89 -11.90 -7.88 -1.60
N LEU A 90 -11.36 -7.35 -2.69
CA LEU A 90 -12.10 -7.13 -3.94
C LEU A 90 -12.83 -8.39 -4.42
N PRO A 91 -12.20 -9.59 -4.47
CA PRO A 91 -12.87 -10.80 -4.91
C PRO A 91 -14.05 -11.19 -4.01
N GLU A 92 -13.94 -10.97 -2.69
CA GLU A 92 -15.04 -11.22 -1.75
C GLU A 92 -16.19 -10.22 -1.87
N LEU A 93 -15.93 -8.96 -2.22
CA LEU A 93 -16.99 -7.95 -2.44
C LEU A 93 -17.80 -8.19 -3.70
N ILE A 94 -17.13 -8.61 -4.78
CA ILE A 94 -17.76 -8.73 -6.10
C ILE A 94 -18.27 -10.18 -6.33
N GLY A 95 -17.94 -11.12 -5.44
CA GLY A 95 -18.32 -12.54 -5.55
C GLY A 95 -17.68 -13.27 -6.73
N ILE A 96 -16.62 -12.70 -7.30
CA ILE A 96 -15.98 -13.18 -8.53
C ILE A 96 -14.69 -13.95 -8.19
N SER A 97 -14.37 -14.97 -9.00
CA SER A 97 -13.16 -15.76 -8.82
C SER A 97 -11.89 -14.87 -8.82
N PRO A 98 -10.95 -15.06 -7.89
CA PRO A 98 -9.70 -14.28 -7.84
C PRO A 98 -8.89 -14.32 -9.14
N TRP A 99 -9.02 -15.41 -9.90
CA TRP A 99 -8.36 -15.59 -11.19
C TRP A 99 -8.93 -14.69 -12.28
N MET A 100 -10.24 -14.43 -12.26
CA MET A 100 -10.87 -13.50 -13.19
C MET A 100 -10.45 -12.06 -12.92
N VAL A 101 -10.32 -11.67 -11.65
CA VAL A 101 -9.83 -10.32 -11.28
C VAL A 101 -8.40 -10.13 -11.77
N ALA A 102 -7.54 -11.13 -11.59
CA ALA A 102 -6.16 -11.09 -12.09
C ALA A 102 -6.09 -11.03 -13.62
N ALA A 103 -6.90 -11.82 -14.33
CA ALA A 103 -6.94 -11.83 -15.79
C ALA A 103 -7.44 -10.49 -16.35
N LEU A 104 -8.49 -9.91 -15.75
CA LEU A 104 -9.02 -8.60 -16.14
C LEU A 104 -7.98 -7.50 -15.92
N PHE A 105 -7.33 -7.47 -14.75
CA PHE A 105 -6.30 -6.47 -14.45
C PHE A 105 -5.13 -6.57 -15.43
N ALA A 106 -4.66 -7.78 -15.73
CA ALA A 106 -3.62 -8.01 -16.73
C ALA A 106 -4.02 -7.49 -18.11
N LEU A 107 -5.24 -7.81 -18.56
CA LEU A 107 -5.74 -7.40 -19.88
C LEU A 107 -5.83 -5.86 -19.98
N VAL A 108 -6.32 -5.19 -18.94
CA VAL A 108 -6.38 -3.72 -18.87
C VAL A 108 -4.98 -3.11 -18.90
N SER A 109 -4.02 -3.64 -18.13
CA SER A 109 -2.63 -3.17 -18.17
C SER A 109 -2.01 -3.33 -19.55
N PHE A 110 -2.16 -4.50 -20.19
CA PHE A 110 -1.69 -4.74 -21.55
C PHE A 110 -2.29 -3.76 -22.56
N LEU A 111 -3.61 -3.52 -22.47
CA LEU A 111 -4.29 -2.59 -23.35
C LEU A 111 -3.81 -1.14 -23.15
N ALA A 112 -3.60 -0.73 -21.90
CA ALA A 112 -3.07 0.59 -21.57
C ALA A 112 -1.65 0.79 -22.13
N PHE A 113 -0.76 -0.18 -21.94
CA PHE A 113 0.60 -0.13 -22.52
C PHE A 113 0.57 -0.09 -24.04
N TYR A 114 -0.26 -0.92 -24.67
CA TYR A 114 -0.43 -0.91 -26.13
C TYR A 114 -0.96 0.45 -26.64
N LEU A 115 -1.88 1.06 -25.90
CA LEU A 115 -2.42 2.37 -26.23
C LEU A 115 -1.37 3.48 -26.08
N PHE A 116 -0.57 3.46 -25.00
CA PHE A 116 0.54 4.40 -24.79
C PHE A 116 1.60 4.26 -25.89
N GLU A 117 1.98 3.04 -26.26
CA GLU A 117 2.90 2.78 -27.36
C GLU A 117 2.36 3.34 -28.69
N LYS A 118 1.05 3.21 -28.95
CA LYS A 118 0.39 3.76 -30.14
C LYS A 118 0.23 5.28 -30.12
N LEU A 119 0.08 5.88 -28.94
CA LEU A 119 -0.07 7.34 -28.77
C LEU A 119 1.28 8.07 -28.77
N GLY A 120 2.41 7.35 -28.73
CA GLY A 120 3.75 7.92 -28.87
C GLY A 120 4.20 8.76 -27.66
N VAL A 121 3.68 8.46 -26.47
CA VAL A 121 4.07 9.07 -25.19
C VAL A 121 4.85 8.04 -24.36
#